data_AF-A0A7Z0UZ30-F1
#
_entry.id   AF-A0A7Z0UZ30-F1
#
_cell.length_a   1.000
_cell.length_b   1.000
_cell.length_c   1.000
_cell.angle_alpha   90.00
_cell.angle_beta   90.00
_cell.angle_gamma   90.00
#
_symmetry.space_group_name_H-M   'P 1'
#
loop_
_entity.id
_entity.type
_entity.pdbx_description
1 polymer ?
#
loop_
_entity_poly.entity_id
_entity_poly.type
_entity_poly.pdbx_seq_one_letter_code
_entity_poly.pdbx_strand_id
1 'polypeptide(L)'
;MIINKSLLAIAFATALSACSQPTAGTEQTAALSTQNAQETQHAAHAHHDTSMPMAAHTSEYMQSMNTMHDAMMAAATKAHADVAFVEGMIPHHQGAIQMAQIELKYGKDAAMRKLAQDIIDTQQTEIEFMQNWLTTAQDKDAIDANSEHAKAYLSDMSIHDAMMTGVHHEDADIAFAQGMIPHHQGAVEMAKIQLKYGQDDQIKNLAQDIIDAQNPEIALMKQWLGSRGISQ
;
A
#
# COMPACT_ATOMS: atom_id res chain seq x y z
N MET A 1 3.52 22.46 -25.05
CA MET A 1 4.32 21.24 -24.78
C MET A 1 3.37 20.06 -24.93
N ILE A 2 3.55 19.26 -25.98
CA ILE A 2 2.61 18.21 -26.38
C ILE A 2 2.93 16.98 -25.52
N ILE A 3 2.04 16.63 -24.59
CA ILE A 3 2.18 15.40 -23.79
C ILE A 3 1.73 14.23 -24.66
N ASN A 4 2.68 13.35 -24.96
CA ASN A 4 2.47 12.18 -25.78
C ASN A 4 1.78 11.10 -24.94
N LYS A 5 0.45 10.97 -25.05
CA LYS A 5 -0.33 9.89 -24.43
C LYS A 5 -0.19 8.62 -25.26
N SER A 6 0.77 7.76 -24.89
CA SER A 6 0.82 6.39 -25.41
C SER A 6 0.04 5.46 -24.50
N LEU A 7 -1.28 5.38 -24.69
CA LEU A 7 -2.07 4.27 -24.16
C LEU A 7 -1.84 3.03 -25.03
N LEU A 8 -1.18 2.01 -24.48
CA LEU A 8 -1.13 0.68 -25.07
C LEU A 8 -2.12 -0.23 -24.33
N ALA A 9 -3.37 -0.27 -24.81
CA ALA A 9 -4.38 -1.20 -24.33
C ALA A 9 -4.15 -2.59 -24.95
N ILE A 10 -3.67 -3.54 -24.16
CA ILE A 10 -3.64 -4.95 -24.53
C ILE A 10 -4.90 -5.61 -23.98
N ALA A 11 -5.85 -5.90 -24.87
CA ALA A 11 -7.05 -6.66 -24.55
C ALA A 11 -6.72 -8.16 -24.48
N PHE A 12 -6.91 -8.78 -23.32
CA PHE A 12 -7.00 -10.24 -23.19
C PHE A 12 -8.43 -10.64 -22.86
N ALA A 13 -9.04 -11.36 -23.79
CA ALA A 13 -10.27 -12.12 -23.59
C ALA A 13 -9.92 -13.56 -23.19
N THR A 14 -10.61 -14.11 -22.20
CA THR A 14 -11.02 -15.54 -22.04
C THR A 14 -11.72 -15.67 -20.68
N ALA A 15 -13.03 -15.92 -20.65
CA ALA A 15 -13.75 -17.20 -20.74
C ALA A 15 -14.13 -17.73 -19.35
N LEU A 16 -15.44 -17.67 -19.06
CA LEU A 16 -16.10 -18.18 -17.86
C LEU A 16 -15.98 -19.71 -17.76
N SER A 17 -15.79 -20.22 -16.54
CA SER A 17 -16.31 -21.52 -16.13
C SER A 17 -16.68 -21.52 -14.65
N ALA A 18 -17.93 -21.89 -14.39
CA ALA A 18 -18.53 -22.06 -13.08
C ALA A 18 -18.62 -23.56 -12.73
N CYS A 19 -18.51 -23.89 -11.44
CA CYS A 19 -19.23 -24.93 -10.69
C CYS A 19 -18.55 -25.09 -9.31
N SER A 20 -19.18 -24.69 -8.20
CA SER A 20 -20.15 -25.46 -7.37
C SER A 20 -19.47 -26.14 -6.17
N GLN A 21 -19.85 -25.70 -4.97
CA GLN A 21 -19.52 -26.29 -3.67
C GLN A 21 -20.34 -27.56 -3.39
N PRO A 22 -19.91 -28.35 -2.39
CA PRO A 22 -20.86 -28.96 -1.47
C PRO A 22 -20.57 -28.65 0.01
N THR A 23 -21.66 -28.69 0.76
CA THR A 23 -21.87 -28.31 2.16
C THR A 23 -21.80 -29.48 3.15
N ALA A 24 -21.63 -29.12 4.43
CA ALA A 24 -22.28 -29.65 5.64
C ALA A 24 -21.61 -30.75 6.49
N GLY A 25 -21.73 -30.56 7.81
CA GLY A 25 -21.53 -31.54 8.90
C GLY A 25 -21.01 -30.88 10.19
N THR A 26 -21.84 -30.26 11.05
CA THR A 26 -22.32 -30.76 12.40
C THR A 26 -21.20 -31.34 13.30
N GLU A 27 -21.10 -31.15 14.62
CA GLU A 27 -21.99 -30.69 15.69
C GLU A 27 -21.14 -30.49 16.99
N GLN A 28 -21.38 -29.39 17.70
CA GLN A 28 -21.51 -29.23 19.16
C GLN A 28 -20.94 -30.28 20.16
N THR A 29 -20.12 -29.83 21.13
CA THR A 29 -20.33 -30.13 22.56
C THR A 29 -19.89 -28.97 23.46
N ALA A 30 -20.74 -28.62 24.42
CA ALA A 30 -20.49 -27.68 25.50
C ALA A 30 -20.14 -28.44 26.78
N ALA A 31 -19.24 -27.91 27.59
CA ALA A 31 -19.17 -28.19 29.03
C ALA A 31 -18.73 -26.93 29.78
N LEU A 32 -19.45 -26.67 30.86
CA LEU A 32 -19.51 -25.44 31.66
C LEU A 32 -18.67 -25.60 32.94
N SER A 33 -17.98 -24.52 33.37
CA SER A 33 -17.67 -24.10 34.76
C SER A 33 -16.88 -25.07 35.67
N THR A 34 -15.81 -24.68 36.39
CA THR A 34 -15.87 -23.79 37.57
C THR A 34 -14.48 -23.34 38.05
N GLN A 35 -14.36 -22.01 38.21
CA GLN A 35 -13.61 -21.12 39.13
C GLN A 35 -12.29 -21.49 39.87
N ASN A 36 -11.39 -20.49 39.80
CA ASN A 36 -10.48 -19.89 40.79
C ASN A 36 -9.31 -20.68 41.41
N ALA A 37 -8.10 -20.31 40.98
CA ALA A 37 -6.97 -20.06 41.86
C ALA A 37 -6.11 -18.92 41.27
N GLN A 38 -6.10 -17.75 41.94
CA GLN A 38 -5.05 -16.75 41.75
C GLN A 38 -3.77 -17.30 42.38
N GLU A 39 -2.77 -17.60 41.56
CA GLU A 39 -1.40 -17.76 42.02
C GLU A 39 -0.49 -17.01 41.06
N THR A 40 0.09 -15.92 41.57
CA THR A 40 1.03 -15.05 40.87
C THR A 40 2.32 -15.83 40.67
N GLN A 41 2.52 -16.41 39.48
CA GLN A 41 3.83 -16.88 39.04
C GLN A 41 4.21 -16.10 37.80
N HIS A 42 5.26 -15.28 37.92
CA HIS A 42 6.01 -14.76 36.79
C HIS A 42 6.66 -15.95 36.08
N ALA A 43 5.91 -16.57 35.16
CA ALA A 43 6.46 -17.44 34.17
C ALA A 43 7.34 -16.58 33.26
N ALA A 44 8.65 -16.77 33.37
CA ALA A 44 9.59 -16.35 32.35
C ALA A 44 9.06 -16.91 31.02
N HIS A 45 8.58 -16.04 30.14
CA HIS A 45 8.34 -16.40 28.76
C HIS A 45 9.67 -16.88 28.22
N ALA A 46 9.75 -18.19 27.95
CA ALA A 46 10.79 -18.74 27.13
C ALA A 46 10.79 -17.92 25.84
N HIS A 47 11.83 -17.08 25.67
CA HIS A 47 12.14 -16.50 24.38
C HIS A 47 12.37 -17.67 23.45
N HIS A 48 11.37 -17.97 22.63
CA HIS A 48 11.55 -18.84 21.48
C HIS A 48 12.52 -18.08 20.57
N ASP A 49 13.79 -18.49 20.62
CA ASP A 49 14.78 -18.11 19.65
C ASP A 49 14.37 -18.69 18.30
N THR A 50 13.65 -17.88 17.54
CA THR A 50 13.51 -18.02 16.09
C THR A 50 13.98 -16.74 15.44
N SER A 51 15.23 -16.38 15.69
CA SER A 51 15.93 -15.47 14.80
C SER A 51 16.37 -16.23 13.54
N MET A 52 15.40 -16.62 12.70
CA MET A 52 15.75 -16.85 11.30
C MET A 52 16.37 -15.55 10.80
N PRO A 53 17.57 -15.58 10.19
CA PRO A 53 18.18 -14.36 9.68
C PRO A 53 17.23 -13.77 8.64
N MET A 54 16.69 -12.59 8.96
CA MET A 54 15.83 -11.85 8.04
C MET A 54 16.58 -11.60 6.74
N ALA A 55 15.89 -11.74 5.61
CA ALA A 55 16.49 -11.42 4.32
C ALA A 55 16.93 -9.94 4.31
N ALA A 56 18.07 -9.66 3.66
CA ALA A 56 18.70 -8.35 3.72
C ALA A 56 17.80 -7.20 3.22
N HIS A 57 16.89 -7.48 2.28
CA HIS A 57 15.92 -6.50 1.80
C HIS A 57 14.85 -6.15 2.82
N THR A 58 14.48 -7.07 3.72
CA THR A 58 13.35 -6.85 4.64
C THR A 58 13.60 -5.71 5.62
N SER A 59 14.83 -5.54 6.13
CA SER A 59 15.14 -4.40 7.01
C SER A 59 15.05 -3.04 6.29
N GLU A 60 15.43 -2.98 5.01
CA GLU A 60 15.33 -1.76 4.20
C GLU A 60 13.85 -1.43 3.92
N TYR A 61 13.03 -2.43 3.63
CA TYR A 61 11.57 -2.23 3.47
C TYR A 61 10.93 -1.69 4.75
N MET A 62 11.18 -2.31 5.91
CA MET A 62 10.57 -1.88 7.17
C MET A 62 10.93 -0.43 7.55
N GLN A 63 12.19 -0.04 7.34
CA GLN A 63 12.61 1.34 7.60
C GLN A 63 11.86 2.34 6.70
N SER A 64 11.74 2.02 5.41
CA SER A 64 11.03 2.85 4.44
C SER A 64 9.55 3.02 4.81
N MET A 65 8.89 1.92 5.16
CA MET A 65 7.46 1.93 5.50
C MET A 65 7.13 2.69 6.77
N ASN A 66 7.96 2.58 7.80
CA ASN A 66 7.76 3.34 9.04
C ASN A 66 7.90 4.85 8.78
N THR A 67 8.90 5.24 8.00
CA THR A 67 9.12 6.66 7.64
C THR A 67 7.95 7.23 6.86
N MET A 68 7.45 6.48 5.88
CA MET A 68 6.26 6.84 5.11
C MET A 68 5.03 6.97 6.00
N HIS A 69 4.76 5.97 6.84
CA HIS A 69 3.60 5.93 7.73
C HIS A 69 3.54 7.15 8.65
N ASP A 70 4.65 7.48 9.32
CA ASP A 70 4.72 8.63 10.22
C ASP A 70 4.40 9.96 9.51
N ALA A 71 4.94 10.14 8.30
CA ALA A 71 4.68 11.34 7.51
C ALA A 71 3.23 11.42 7.01
N MET A 72 2.65 10.30 6.60
CA MET A 72 1.24 10.23 6.21
C MET A 72 0.30 10.53 7.39
N MET A 73 0.61 10.02 8.59
CA MET A 73 -0.16 10.30 9.80
C MET A 73 -0.21 11.80 10.10
N ALA A 74 0.91 12.51 9.91
CA ALA A 74 0.96 13.96 10.07
C ALA A 74 0.06 14.68 9.05
N ALA A 75 0.16 14.30 7.77
CA ALA A 75 -0.60 14.90 6.68
C ALA A 75 -2.11 14.68 6.80
N ALA A 76 -2.55 13.53 7.34
CA ALA A 76 -3.97 13.19 7.49
C ALA A 76 -4.77 14.22 8.30
N THR A 77 -4.11 15.00 9.16
CA THR A 77 -4.76 15.99 10.04
C THR A 77 -4.96 17.37 9.40
N LYS A 78 -4.47 17.59 8.18
CA LYS A 78 -4.58 18.87 7.48
C LYS A 78 -6.03 19.25 7.25
N ALA A 79 -6.36 20.53 7.44
CA ALA A 79 -7.73 21.02 7.36
C ALA A 79 -8.30 20.97 5.93
N HIS A 80 -7.44 21.13 4.92
CA HIS A 80 -7.83 21.06 3.51
C HIS A 80 -7.53 19.68 2.95
N ALA A 81 -8.52 19.04 2.33
CA ALA A 81 -8.37 17.72 1.72
C ALA A 81 -7.28 17.71 0.63
N ASP A 82 -7.18 18.77 -0.19
CA ASP A 82 -6.15 18.89 -1.23
C ASP A 82 -4.74 18.90 -0.63
N VAL A 83 -4.54 19.63 0.48
CA VAL A 83 -3.24 19.68 1.18
C VAL A 83 -2.95 18.35 1.88
N ALA A 84 -3.95 17.75 2.55
CA ALA A 84 -3.83 16.44 3.18
C ALA A 84 -3.41 15.36 2.16
N PHE A 85 -4.05 15.36 0.99
CA PHE A 85 -3.73 14.44 -0.09
C PHE A 85 -2.31 14.65 -0.60
N VAL A 86 -1.91 15.89 -0.92
CA VAL A 86 -0.59 16.16 -1.48
C VAL A 86 0.53 15.89 -0.47
N GLU A 87 0.39 16.37 0.77
CA GLU A 87 1.39 16.11 1.82
C GLU A 87 1.42 14.64 2.26
N GLY A 88 0.34 13.89 2.08
CA GLY A 88 0.28 12.45 2.35
C GLY A 88 0.81 11.60 1.19
N MET A 89 0.53 11.99 -0.05
CA MET A 89 0.92 11.23 -1.24
C MET A 89 2.40 11.40 -1.58
N ILE A 90 3.03 12.53 -1.24
CA ILE A 90 4.49 12.69 -1.38
C ILE A 90 5.27 11.59 -0.63
N PRO A 91 5.11 11.41 0.71
CA PRO A 91 5.81 10.34 1.41
C PRO A 91 5.36 8.94 0.98
N HIS A 92 4.08 8.77 0.59
CA HIS A 92 3.58 7.52 0.02
C HIS A 92 4.38 7.14 -1.24
N HIS A 93 4.55 8.08 -2.17
CA HIS A 93 5.34 7.86 -3.39
C HIS A 93 6.83 7.67 -3.11
N GLN A 94 7.38 8.40 -2.14
CA GLN A 94 8.76 8.17 -1.69
C GLN A 94 8.96 6.76 -1.14
N GLY A 95 7.95 6.20 -0.46
CA GLY A 95 7.94 4.80 -0.03
C GLY A 95 7.99 3.82 -1.21
N ALA A 96 7.12 3.98 -2.21
CA ALA A 96 7.13 3.15 -3.41
C ALA A 96 8.44 3.24 -4.21
N ILE A 97 9.03 4.44 -4.34
CA ILE A 97 10.33 4.62 -5.00
C ILE A 97 11.42 3.84 -4.27
N GLN A 98 11.45 3.89 -2.93
CA GLN A 98 12.40 3.12 -2.14
C GLN A 98 12.18 1.62 -2.30
N MET A 99 10.93 1.15 -2.30
CA MET A 99 10.63 -0.26 -2.58
C MET A 99 11.13 -0.71 -3.94
N ALA A 100 10.89 0.11 -4.97
CA ALA A 100 11.35 -0.17 -6.32
C ALA A 100 12.88 -0.18 -6.41
N GLN A 101 13.58 0.69 -5.67
CA GLN A 101 15.04 0.65 -5.58
C GLN A 101 15.56 -0.63 -4.90
N ILE A 102 14.87 -1.11 -3.87
CA ILE A 102 15.18 -2.40 -3.21
C ILE A 102 14.99 -3.55 -4.21
N GLU A 103 13.90 -3.55 -4.97
CA GLU A 103 13.67 -4.52 -6.05
C GLU A 103 14.77 -4.47 -7.12
N LEU A 104 15.17 -3.29 -7.57
CA LEU A 104 16.30 -3.15 -8.51
C LEU A 104 17.64 -3.63 -7.94
N LYS A 105 17.81 -3.63 -6.62
CA LYS A 105 19.03 -4.07 -5.92
C LYS A 105 19.05 -5.57 -5.65
N TYR A 106 17.92 -6.18 -5.28
CA TYR A 106 17.85 -7.57 -4.82
C TYR A 106 17.08 -8.51 -5.75
N GLY A 107 16.07 -7.99 -6.45
CA GLY A 107 15.21 -8.74 -7.37
C GLY A 107 15.93 -9.13 -8.66
N LYS A 108 15.46 -10.20 -9.29
CA LYS A 108 16.10 -10.84 -10.46
C LYS A 108 15.13 -11.02 -11.63
N ASP A 109 13.83 -10.94 -11.40
CA ASP A 109 12.82 -11.09 -12.43
C ASP A 109 12.77 -9.85 -13.33
N ALA A 110 12.91 -10.06 -14.64
CA ALA A 110 12.99 -8.95 -15.59
C ALA A 110 11.69 -8.12 -15.64
N ALA A 111 10.52 -8.73 -15.39
CA ALA A 111 9.26 -8.00 -15.39
C ALA A 111 9.09 -7.16 -14.12
N MET A 112 9.44 -7.70 -12.94
CA MET A 112 9.38 -6.95 -11.67
C MET A 112 10.38 -5.79 -11.65
N ARG A 113 11.61 -6.01 -12.10
CA ARG A 113 12.60 -4.95 -12.25
C ARG A 113 12.18 -3.87 -13.24
N LYS A 114 11.50 -4.24 -14.33
CA LYS A 114 10.96 -3.25 -15.27
C LYS A 114 9.85 -2.43 -14.61
N LEU A 115 8.91 -3.08 -13.94
CA LEU A 115 7.84 -2.41 -13.20
C LEU A 115 8.42 -1.46 -12.15
N ALA A 116 9.45 -1.88 -11.42
CA ALA A 116 10.13 -1.03 -10.45
C ALA A 116 10.71 0.25 -11.09
N GLN A 117 11.35 0.14 -12.26
CA GLN A 117 11.83 1.33 -12.98
C GLN A 117 10.68 2.23 -13.45
N ASP A 118 9.61 1.65 -13.99
CA ASP A 118 8.43 2.41 -14.45
C ASP A 118 7.77 3.18 -13.28
N ILE A 119 7.70 2.57 -12.08
CA ILE A 119 7.22 3.21 -10.85
C ILE A 119 8.12 4.37 -10.44
N ILE A 120 9.44 4.19 -10.45
CA ILE A 120 10.40 5.25 -10.10
C ILE A 120 10.20 6.47 -11.01
N ASP A 121 10.15 6.26 -12.32
CA ASP A 121 10.07 7.34 -13.30
C ASP A 121 8.75 8.12 -13.17
N THR A 122 7.63 7.39 -13.01
CA THR A 122 6.29 7.98 -12.91
C THR A 122 6.12 8.73 -11.59
N GLN A 123 6.40 8.08 -10.47
CA GLN A 123 6.13 8.66 -9.15
C GLN A 123 7.08 9.81 -8.82
N GLN A 124 8.32 9.82 -9.36
CA GLN A 124 9.22 10.97 -9.23
C GLN A 124 8.62 12.22 -9.91
N THR A 125 8.03 12.05 -11.09
CA THR A 125 7.35 13.15 -11.82
C THR A 125 6.15 13.67 -11.03
N GLU A 126 5.36 12.78 -10.43
CA GLU A 126 4.20 13.14 -9.61
C GLU A 126 4.61 13.86 -8.31
N ILE A 127 5.71 13.44 -7.66
CA ILE A 127 6.29 14.16 -6.51
C ILE A 127 6.66 15.59 -6.89
N GLU A 128 7.34 15.80 -8.02
CA GLU A 128 7.74 17.14 -8.47
C GLU A 128 6.54 18.03 -8.72
N PHE A 129 5.49 17.49 -9.34
CA PHE A 129 4.22 18.20 -9.54
C PHE A 129 3.61 18.61 -8.20
N MET A 130 3.50 17.67 -7.25
CA MET A 130 2.93 17.87 -5.92
C MET A 130 3.71 18.92 -5.10
N GLN A 131 5.04 18.83 -5.11
CA GLN A 131 5.92 19.80 -4.45
C GLN A 131 5.74 21.21 -5.04
N ASN A 132 5.62 21.31 -6.37
CA ASN A 132 5.38 22.59 -7.01
C ASN A 132 4.01 23.17 -6.64
N TRP A 133 2.95 22.35 -6.60
CA TRP A 133 1.62 22.80 -6.20
C TRP A 133 1.60 23.34 -4.75
N LEU A 134 2.31 22.71 -3.82
CA LEU A 134 2.43 23.18 -2.42
C LEU A 134 3.05 24.58 -2.28
N THR A 135 3.80 25.06 -3.28
CA THR A 135 4.35 26.44 -3.26
C THR A 135 3.27 27.50 -3.38
N THR A 136 2.13 27.15 -3.98
CA THR A 136 1.00 28.05 -4.21
C THR A 136 -0.20 27.76 -3.31
N ALA A 137 -0.18 26.64 -2.58
CA ALA A 137 -1.26 26.24 -1.69
C ALA A 137 -1.47 27.27 -0.56
N GLN A 138 -2.72 27.72 -0.40
CA GLN A 138 -3.15 28.60 0.67
C GLN A 138 -3.45 27.78 1.93
N ASP A 139 -3.26 28.38 3.10
CA ASP A 139 -3.63 27.82 4.41
C ASP A 139 -3.13 26.38 4.66
N LYS A 140 -2.01 25.98 4.03
CA LYS A 140 -1.45 24.63 4.12
C LYS A 140 -1.07 24.17 5.52
N ASP A 141 -0.91 25.10 6.46
CA ASP A 141 -0.55 24.80 7.85
C ASP A 141 -1.78 24.63 8.75
N ALA A 142 -3.00 24.86 8.23
CA ALA A 142 -4.23 24.67 8.99
C ALA A 142 -4.49 23.18 9.27
N ILE A 143 -4.92 22.87 10.50
CA ILE A 143 -5.16 21.52 11.01
C ILE A 143 -6.63 21.38 11.43
N ASP A 144 -7.28 20.31 10.98
CA ASP A 144 -8.57 19.85 11.46
C ASP A 144 -8.63 18.32 11.45
N ALA A 145 -8.16 17.72 12.56
CA ALA A 145 -8.17 16.28 12.76
C ALA A 145 -9.58 15.68 12.87
N ASN A 146 -10.63 16.51 13.01
CA ASN A 146 -12.02 16.06 13.14
C ASN A 146 -12.79 16.12 11.82
N SER A 147 -12.17 16.62 10.76
CA SER A 147 -12.74 16.66 9.42
C SER A 147 -13.09 15.26 8.88
N GLU A 148 -14.06 15.18 7.98
CA GLU A 148 -14.51 13.89 7.43
C GLU A 148 -13.45 13.23 6.53
N HIS A 149 -12.60 14.01 5.84
CA HIS A 149 -11.49 13.45 5.07
C HIS A 149 -10.37 12.93 5.98
N ALA A 150 -10.07 13.61 7.11
CA ALA A 150 -9.09 13.11 8.08
C ALA A 150 -9.51 11.75 8.64
N LYS A 151 -10.79 11.60 9.02
CA LYS A 151 -11.33 10.30 9.48
C LYS A 151 -11.24 9.22 8.39
N ALA A 152 -11.50 9.58 7.13
CA ALA A 152 -11.40 8.65 6.01
C ALA A 152 -9.95 8.16 5.80
N TYR A 153 -8.97 9.07 5.84
CA TYR A 153 -7.54 8.70 5.75
C TYR A 153 -7.12 7.78 6.89
N LEU A 154 -7.46 8.13 8.14
CA LEU A 154 -7.08 7.31 9.29
C LEU A 154 -7.67 5.89 9.24
N SER A 155 -8.85 5.72 8.64
CA SER A 155 -9.44 4.39 8.41
C SER A 155 -8.69 3.58 7.34
N ASP A 156 -8.19 4.25 6.30
CA ASP A 156 -7.48 3.63 5.18
C ASP A 156 -6.07 3.14 5.56
N MET A 157 -5.45 3.79 6.54
CA MET A 157 -4.11 3.42 7.05
C MET A 157 -4.05 2.04 7.74
N SER A 158 -5.19 1.34 7.86
CA SER A 158 -5.26 -0.06 8.29
C SER A 158 -4.63 -1.05 7.30
N ILE A 159 -4.34 -0.64 6.06
CA ILE A 159 -3.68 -1.49 5.04
C ILE A 159 -2.18 -1.75 5.34
N HIS A 160 -1.59 -0.99 6.27
CA HIS A 160 -0.17 -1.08 6.64
C HIS A 160 0.25 -2.50 7.06
N ASP A 161 -0.59 -3.22 7.81
CA ASP A 161 -0.27 -4.58 8.28
C ASP A 161 -0.13 -5.58 7.12
N ALA A 162 -0.99 -5.46 6.09
CA ALA A 162 -0.94 -6.31 4.90
C ALA A 162 0.36 -6.05 4.11
N MET A 163 0.73 -4.77 3.99
CA MET A 163 1.98 -4.36 3.35
C MET A 163 3.21 -4.89 4.08
N MET A 164 3.25 -4.72 5.40
CA MET A 164 4.35 -5.21 6.23
C MET A 164 4.47 -6.73 6.12
N THR A 165 3.35 -7.45 6.11
CA THR A 165 3.37 -8.91 5.91
C THR A 165 3.97 -9.32 4.56
N GLY A 166 3.63 -8.61 3.48
CA GLY A 166 4.09 -8.94 2.12
C GLY A 166 5.61 -8.85 1.94
N VAL A 167 6.27 -7.86 2.57
CA VAL A 167 7.72 -7.63 2.38
C VAL A 167 8.63 -8.60 3.14
N HIS A 168 8.07 -9.54 3.91
CA HIS A 168 8.83 -10.56 4.66
C HIS A 168 9.22 -11.77 3.83
N HIS A 169 8.73 -11.88 2.59
CA HIS A 169 9.07 -13.00 1.73
C HIS A 169 10.59 -13.06 1.45
N GLU A 170 11.17 -14.27 1.44
CA GLU A 170 12.62 -14.47 1.26
C GLU A 170 13.12 -14.16 -0.16
N ASP A 171 12.27 -14.37 -1.15
CA ASP A 171 12.47 -13.96 -2.53
C ASP A 171 12.07 -12.49 -2.68
N ALA A 172 13.00 -11.66 -3.16
CA ALA A 172 12.83 -10.21 -3.28
C ALA A 172 11.75 -9.83 -4.30
N ASP A 173 11.63 -10.57 -5.41
CA ASP A 173 10.65 -10.30 -6.46
C ASP A 173 9.23 -10.56 -5.93
N ILE A 174 9.06 -11.65 -5.16
CA ILE A 174 7.79 -11.95 -4.48
C ILE A 174 7.50 -10.94 -3.37
N ALA A 175 8.49 -10.58 -2.56
CA ALA A 175 8.34 -9.59 -1.50
C ALA A 175 7.92 -8.21 -2.05
N PHE A 176 8.53 -7.81 -3.17
CA PHE A 176 8.17 -6.59 -3.89
C PHE A 176 6.71 -6.62 -4.34
N ALA A 177 6.29 -7.67 -5.06
CA ALA A 177 4.91 -7.78 -5.55
C ALA A 177 3.87 -7.86 -4.41
N GLN A 178 4.14 -8.66 -3.37
CA GLN A 178 3.24 -8.80 -2.22
C GLN A 178 3.15 -7.53 -1.37
N GLY A 179 4.24 -6.78 -1.25
CA GLY A 179 4.25 -5.49 -0.54
C GLY A 179 3.65 -4.34 -1.36
N MET A 180 3.95 -4.28 -2.66
CA MET A 180 3.54 -3.15 -3.51
C MET A 180 2.05 -3.20 -3.88
N ILE A 181 1.42 -4.37 -3.89
CA ILE A 181 -0.03 -4.47 -4.12
C ILE A 181 -0.85 -3.70 -3.06
N PRO A 182 -0.73 -3.98 -1.74
CA PRO A 182 -1.45 -3.21 -0.71
C PRO A 182 -1.01 -1.76 -0.64
N HIS A 183 0.25 -1.44 -0.95
CA HIS A 183 0.72 -0.06 -1.09
C HIS A 183 -0.08 0.69 -2.16
N HIS A 184 -0.15 0.14 -3.37
CA HIS A 184 -0.91 0.75 -4.46
C HIS A 184 -2.40 0.83 -4.16
N GLN A 185 -2.96 -0.16 -3.45
CA GLN A 185 -4.35 -0.11 -3.01
C GLN A 185 -4.60 1.08 -2.06
N GLY A 186 -3.68 1.36 -1.13
CA GLY A 186 -3.73 2.55 -0.28
C GLY A 186 -3.72 3.85 -1.10
N ALA A 187 -2.80 4.00 -2.05
CA ALA A 187 -2.77 5.18 -2.92
C ALA A 187 -4.07 5.37 -3.72
N VAL A 188 -4.68 4.28 -4.22
CA VAL A 188 -5.97 4.32 -4.93
C VAL A 188 -7.10 4.79 -4.01
N GLU A 189 -7.15 4.33 -2.75
CA GLU A 189 -8.16 4.79 -1.79
C GLU A 189 -7.93 6.25 -1.37
N MET A 190 -6.68 6.66 -1.15
CA MET A 190 -6.32 8.06 -0.91
C MET A 190 -6.77 8.97 -2.07
N ALA A 191 -6.58 8.53 -3.31
CA ALA A 191 -7.03 9.25 -4.49
C ALA A 191 -8.56 9.34 -4.57
N LYS A 192 -9.30 8.29 -4.19
CA LYS A 192 -10.78 8.34 -4.11
C LYS A 192 -11.26 9.31 -3.03
N ILE A 193 -10.57 9.38 -1.88
CA ILE A 193 -10.84 10.37 -0.83
C ILE A 193 -10.65 11.77 -1.38
N GLN A 194 -9.57 12.02 -2.12
CA GLN A 194 -9.32 13.29 -2.77
C GLN A 194 -10.39 13.65 -3.80
N LEU A 195 -10.81 12.71 -4.66
CA LEU A 195 -11.89 12.95 -5.61
C LEU A 195 -13.22 13.32 -4.93
N LYS A 196 -13.46 12.79 -3.71
CA LYS A 196 -14.68 13.03 -2.93
C LYS A 196 -14.67 14.36 -2.18
N TYR A 197 -13.55 14.74 -1.54
CA TYR A 197 -13.50 15.88 -0.62
C TYR A 197 -12.69 17.08 -1.15
N GLY A 198 -11.76 16.84 -2.07
CA GLY A 198 -10.91 17.87 -2.66
C GLY A 198 -11.68 18.87 -3.50
N GLN A 199 -11.14 20.09 -3.58
CA GLN A 199 -11.74 21.20 -4.31
C GLN A 199 -10.84 21.70 -5.46
N ASP A 200 -9.55 21.37 -5.46
CA ASP A 200 -8.62 21.78 -6.51
C ASP A 200 -8.69 20.81 -7.70
N ASP A 201 -9.08 21.33 -8.88
CA ASP A 201 -9.22 20.53 -10.10
C ASP A 201 -7.91 19.90 -10.56
N GLN A 202 -6.75 20.55 -10.34
CA GLN A 202 -5.46 19.98 -10.72
C GLN A 202 -5.13 18.78 -9.84
N ILE A 203 -5.41 18.86 -8.54
CA ILE A 203 -5.17 17.75 -7.60
C ILE A 203 -6.17 16.61 -7.82
N LYS A 204 -7.42 16.91 -8.18
CA LYS A 204 -8.39 15.87 -8.56
C LYS A 204 -8.00 15.16 -9.85
N ASN A 205 -7.45 15.88 -10.82
CA ASN A 205 -6.92 15.26 -12.04
C ASN A 205 -5.72 14.35 -11.72
N LEU A 206 -4.78 14.80 -10.89
CA LEU A 206 -3.68 13.96 -10.40
C LEU A 206 -4.20 12.70 -9.70
N ALA A 207 -5.21 12.81 -8.85
CA ALA A 207 -5.82 11.67 -8.17
C ALA A 207 -6.41 10.66 -9.18
N GLN A 208 -7.06 11.13 -10.24
CA GLN A 208 -7.55 10.23 -11.30
C GLN A 208 -6.40 9.58 -12.07
N ASP A 209 -5.34 10.33 -12.39
CA ASP A 209 -4.16 9.79 -13.09
C ASP A 209 -3.48 8.68 -12.26
N ILE A 210 -3.37 8.86 -10.93
CA ILE A 210 -2.85 7.84 -10.01
C ILE A 210 -3.71 6.57 -10.04
N ILE A 211 -5.04 6.71 -10.01
CA ILE A 211 -5.96 5.56 -10.09
C ILE A 211 -5.78 4.80 -11.41
N ASP A 212 -5.66 5.54 -12.51
CA ASP A 212 -5.56 4.97 -13.85
C ASP A 212 -4.21 4.27 -14.08
N ALA A 213 -3.14 4.77 -13.46
CA ALA A 213 -1.81 4.16 -13.51
C ALA A 213 -1.66 2.94 -12.61
N GLN A 214 -2.10 3.04 -11.34
CA GLN A 214 -1.79 2.00 -10.34
C GLN A 214 -2.69 0.77 -10.44
N ASN A 215 -3.92 0.88 -10.95
CA ASN A 215 -4.81 -0.28 -11.13
C ASN A 215 -4.24 -1.35 -12.09
N PRO A 216 -3.74 -0.99 -13.29
CA PRO A 216 -3.02 -1.92 -14.15
C PRO A 216 -1.80 -2.57 -13.49
N GLU A 217 -1.03 -1.82 -12.70
CA GLU A 217 0.16 -2.33 -12.01
C GLU A 217 -0.23 -3.37 -10.93
N ILE A 218 -1.29 -3.12 -10.17
CA ILE A 218 -1.87 -4.11 -9.24
C ILE A 218 -2.27 -5.38 -9.99
N ALA A 219 -2.95 -5.25 -11.13
CA ALA A 219 -3.37 -6.41 -11.91
C ALA A 219 -2.17 -7.22 -12.43
N LEU A 220 -1.13 -6.54 -12.90
CA LEU A 220 0.12 -7.16 -13.36
C LEU A 220 0.77 -7.96 -12.23
N MET A 221 0.98 -7.36 -11.05
CA MET A 221 1.62 -8.04 -9.93
C MET A 221 0.79 -9.25 -9.44
N LYS A 222 -0.54 -9.12 -9.37
CA LYS A 222 -1.44 -10.24 -9.03
C LYS A 222 -1.32 -11.38 -10.03
N GLN A 223 -1.29 -11.08 -11.33
CA GLN A 223 -1.11 -12.09 -12.36
C GLN A 223 0.26 -12.77 -12.26
N TRP A 224 1.31 -11.99 -12.01
CA TRP A 224 2.68 -12.48 -11.88
C TRP A 224 2.84 -13.45 -10.70
N LEU A 225 2.23 -13.13 -9.54
CA LEU A 225 2.15 -14.02 -8.38
C LEU A 225 1.31 -15.27 -8.68
N GLY A 226 0.15 -15.11 -9.32
CA GLY A 226 -0.73 -16.20 -9.69
C GLY A 226 -0.07 -17.23 -10.63
N SER A 227 0.75 -16.78 -11.59
CA SER A 227 1.49 -17.69 -12.48
C SER A 227 2.54 -18.56 -11.76
N ARG A 228 2.87 -18.21 -10.51
CA ARG A 228 3.80 -18.94 -9.62
C ARG A 228 3.06 -19.73 -8.54
N GLY A 229 1.73 -19.78 -8.58
CA GLY A 229 0.92 -20.49 -7.59
C GLY A 229 0.79 -19.76 -6.25
N ILE A 230 1.12 -18.47 -6.20
CA ILE A 230 1.00 -17.63 -5.00
C ILE A 230 -0.34 -16.91 -5.06
N SER A 231 -1.25 -17.25 -4.16
CA SER A 231 -2.55 -16.57 -4.02
C SER A 231 -2.41 -15.26 -3.26
N GLN A 232 -3.14 -14.25 -3.71
CA GLN A 232 -3.32 -12.94 -3.06
C GLN A 232 -4.71 -12.86 -2.44
#